data_AF-A0A1H9YX92-F1
#
_entry.id   AF-A0A1H9YX92-F1
#
_cell.length_a   1.000
_cell.length_b   1.000
_cell.length_c   1.000
_cell.angle_alpha   90.00
_cell.angle_beta   90.00
_cell.angle_gamma   90.00
#
_symmetry.space_group_name_H-M   'P 1'
#
loop_
_entity.id
_entity.type
_entity.pdbx_description
1 polymer ?
#
loop_
_entity_poly.entity_id
_entity_poly.type
_entity_poly.pdbx_seq_one_letter_code
_entity_poly.pdbx_strand_id
1 'polypeptide(L)'
;MLLSAIGGCLVATYIGALSVADITVKSLRLDVSGRVNFRAAFGLEAANPGFESIRVAVDIQTDSSTDKVKGILDRLLKTAPIPDTIIRPVPLNVEISCKQAELTAELL
;
A
#
# COMPACT_ATOMS: atom_id res chain seq x y z
N MET A 1 -4.74 -4.48 -5.80
CA MET A 1 -3.41 -3.86 -6.00
C MET A 1 -2.88 -3.10 -4.78
N LEU A 2 -3.39 -3.31 -3.56
CA LEU A 2 -2.97 -2.53 -2.39
C LEU A 2 -1.49 -2.75 -2.00
N LEU A 3 -1.09 -4.01 -1.84
CA LEU A 3 0.29 -4.35 -1.45
C LEU A 3 1.31 -3.84 -2.48
N SER A 4 0.96 -3.92 -3.77
CA SER A 4 1.77 -3.37 -4.85
C SER A 4 1.91 -1.85 -4.76
N ALA A 5 0.85 -1.13 -4.40
CA ALA A 5 0.92 0.32 -4.19
C ALA A 5 1.84 0.68 -3.00
N ILE A 6 1.79 -0.09 -1.91
CA ILE A 6 2.70 0.08 -0.76
C ILE A 6 4.15 -0.12 -1.19
N GLY A 7 4.44 -1.24 -1.85
CA GLY A 7 5.80 -1.56 -2.33
C GLY A 7 6.32 -0.52 -3.33
N GLY A 8 5.52 -0.15 -4.33
CA GLY A 8 5.91 0.84 -5.33
C GLY A 8 6.17 2.23 -4.75
N CYS A 9 5.34 2.67 -3.80
CA CYS A 9 5.55 3.93 -3.09
C CYS A 9 6.87 3.93 -2.29
N LEU A 10 7.14 2.86 -1.56
CA LEU A 10 8.38 2.72 -0.79
C LEU A 10 9.61 2.65 -1.70
N VAL A 11 9.56 1.90 -2.79
CA VAL A 11 10.66 1.86 -3.78
C VAL A 11 10.95 3.26 -4.32
N ALA A 12 9.93 3.98 -4.78
CA ALA A 12 10.11 5.32 -5.36
C ALA A 12 10.69 6.31 -4.34
N THR A 13 10.18 6.31 -3.12
CA THR A 13 10.65 7.21 -2.05
C THR A 13 12.06 6.88 -1.59
N TYR A 14 12.40 5.60 -1.45
CA TYR A 14 13.74 5.16 -1.04
C TYR A 14 14.80 5.47 -2.09
N ILE A 15 14.53 5.13 -3.36
CA ILE A 15 15.44 5.47 -4.46
C ILE A 15 15.65 6.97 -4.55
N GLY A 16 14.56 7.76 -4.54
CA GLY A 16 14.66 9.22 -4.63
C GLY A 16 15.52 9.83 -3.52
N ALA A 17 15.32 9.41 -2.27
CA ALA A 17 16.08 9.94 -1.15
C ALA A 17 17.55 9.51 -1.14
N LEU A 18 17.85 8.26 -1.51
CA LEU A 18 19.23 7.78 -1.62
C LEU A 18 19.98 8.45 -2.76
N SER A 19 19.30 8.73 -3.89
CA SER A 19 19.88 9.52 -4.98
C SER A 19 20.22 10.96 -4.55
N VAL A 20 19.33 11.62 -3.79
CA VAL A 20 19.62 12.96 -3.23
C VAL A 20 20.81 12.92 -2.26
N ALA A 21 21.01 11.81 -1.57
CA ALA A 21 22.13 11.61 -0.64
C ALA A 21 23.43 11.16 -1.33
N ASP A 22 23.47 11.12 -2.66
CA ASP A 22 24.58 10.64 -3.49
C ASP A 22 25.02 9.21 -3.13
N ILE A 23 24.04 8.33 -2.93
CA ILE A 23 24.23 6.90 -2.61
C ILE A 23 23.81 6.06 -3.80
N THR A 24 24.72 5.23 -4.31
CA THR A 24 24.42 4.30 -5.41
C THR A 24 23.72 3.06 -4.89
N VAL A 25 22.52 2.79 -5.40
CA VAL A 25 21.77 1.56 -5.11
C VAL A 25 22.08 0.52 -6.18
N LYS A 26 22.69 -0.61 -5.78
CA LYS A 26 23.00 -1.74 -6.66
C LYS A 26 21.79 -2.66 -6.84
N SER A 27 21.03 -2.87 -5.77
CA SER A 27 19.78 -3.64 -5.78
C SER A 27 18.86 -3.14 -4.67
N LEU A 28 17.55 -3.21 -4.93
CA LEU A 28 16.50 -2.95 -3.95
C LEU A 28 15.36 -3.93 -4.21
N ARG A 29 15.02 -4.72 -3.19
CA ARG A 29 13.90 -5.65 -3.20
C ARG A 29 13.01 -5.39 -2.00
N LEU A 30 11.71 -5.27 -2.25
CA LEU A 30 10.69 -5.21 -1.21
C LEU A 30 9.76 -6.41 -1.35
N ASP A 31 9.73 -7.25 -0.32
CA ASP A 31 8.74 -8.32 -0.21
C ASP A 31 7.59 -7.81 0.66
N VAL A 32 6.44 -7.59 0.03
CA VAL A 32 5.22 -7.06 0.68
C VAL A 32 4.18 -8.17 0.78
N SER A 33 3.74 -8.46 2.00
CA SER A 33 2.75 -9.51 2.28
C SER A 33 1.67 -9.01 3.24
N GLY A 34 0.52 -9.67 3.26
CA GLY A 34 -0.54 -9.33 4.19
C GLY A 34 -1.56 -10.45 4.37
N ARG A 35 -2.31 -10.38 5.46
CA ARG A 35 -3.35 -11.35 5.82
C ARG A 35 -4.71 -10.69 5.74
N VAL A 36 -5.61 -11.23 4.91
CA VAL A 36 -6.97 -10.72 4.70
C VAL A 36 -7.97 -11.60 5.43
N ASN A 37 -8.98 -10.97 6.03
CA ASN A 37 -10.08 -11.68 6.66
C ASN A 37 -11.27 -11.85 5.70
N PHE A 38 -11.24 -12.92 4.91
CA PHE A 38 -12.32 -13.24 3.98
C PHE A 38 -13.60 -13.72 4.66
N ARG A 39 -13.53 -14.28 5.87
CA ARG A 39 -14.72 -14.67 6.61
C ARG A 39 -15.57 -13.44 6.91
N ALA A 40 -14.94 -12.36 7.39
CA ALA A 40 -15.60 -11.09 7.58
C ALA A 40 -16.07 -10.48 6.25
N ALA A 41 -15.26 -10.54 5.19
CA ALA A 41 -15.61 -10.02 3.87
C ALA A 41 -16.86 -10.65 3.27
N PHE A 42 -17.13 -11.92 3.58
CA PHE A 42 -18.31 -12.66 3.12
C PHE A 42 -19.42 -12.76 4.18
N GLY A 43 -19.34 -11.99 5.28
CA GLY A 43 -20.39 -11.92 6.30
C GLY A 43 -20.50 -13.16 7.20
N LEU A 44 -19.46 -14.00 7.25
CA LEU A 44 -19.43 -15.21 8.08
C LEU A 44 -19.01 -14.93 9.53
N GLU A 45 -18.52 -13.72 9.82
CA GLU A 45 -18.18 -13.25 11.17
C GLU A 45 -18.28 -11.72 11.26
N ALA A 46 -18.53 -11.20 12.47
CA ALA A 46 -18.60 -9.77 12.75
C ALA A 46 -17.21 -9.20 13.07
N ALA A 47 -16.38 -9.01 12.04
CA ALA A 47 -15.05 -8.41 12.14
C ALA A 47 -14.74 -7.51 10.92
N ASN A 48 -13.53 -6.97 10.83
CA ASN A 48 -13.12 -6.11 9.72
C ASN A 48 -12.74 -6.97 8.49
N PRO A 49 -13.30 -6.72 7.29
CA PRO A 49 -13.12 -7.56 6.10
C PRO A 49 -11.78 -7.36 5.34
N GLY A 50 -10.92 -6.48 5.85
CA GLY A 50 -9.70 -6.02 5.17
C GLY A 50 -8.43 -6.79 5.54
N PHE A 51 -7.29 -6.14 5.30
CA PHE A 51 -6.00 -6.62 5.80
C PHE A 51 -5.92 -6.43 7.32
N GLU A 52 -5.64 -7.50 8.05
CA GLU A 52 -5.46 -7.46 9.50
C GLU A 52 -3.99 -7.22 9.88
N SER A 53 -3.08 -7.50 8.95
CA SER A 53 -1.66 -7.22 9.09
C SER A 53 -1.03 -7.10 7.71
N ILE A 54 -0.09 -6.18 7.57
CA ILE A 54 0.78 -6.03 6.41
C ILE A 54 2.23 -6.04 6.89
N ARG A 55 3.10 -6.75 6.18
CA ARG A 55 4.54 -6.81 6.45
C ARG A 55 5.29 -6.40 5.19
N VAL A 56 6.30 -5.55 5.37
CA VAL A 56 7.27 -5.19 4.34
C VAL A 56 8.64 -5.64 4.83
N ALA A 57 9.32 -6.46 4.04
CA ALA A 57 10.74 -6.75 4.21
C ALA A 57 11.52 -6.01 3.12
N VAL A 58 12.60 -5.32 3.51
CA VAL A 58 13.44 -4.52 2.62
C VAL A 58 14.82 -5.16 2.57
N ASP A 59 15.26 -5.54 1.37
CA ASP A 59 16.62 -5.96 1.09
C ASP A 59 17.25 -4.95 0.12
N ILE A 60 18.39 -4.38 0.51
CA ILE A 60 19.02 -3.29 -0.23
C ILE A 60 20.54 -3.44 -0.20
N GLN A 61 21.15 -3.30 -1.38
CA GLN A 61 22.60 -3.24 -1.54
C GLN A 61 23.00 -1.85 -2.04
N THR A 62 23.91 -1.19 -1.34
CA THR A 62 24.40 0.15 -1.71
C THR A 62 25.93 0.23 -1.59
N ASP A 63 26.50 1.36 -2.01
CA ASP A 63 27.90 1.75 -1.77
C ASP A 63 28.12 2.47 -0.42
N SER A 64 27.07 2.60 0.40
CA SER A 64 27.12 3.32 1.68
C SER A 64 26.99 2.41 2.90
N SER A 65 27.35 2.94 4.07
CA SER A 65 27.24 2.21 5.35
C SER A 65 25.79 1.89 5.70
N THR A 66 25.58 0.72 6.32
CA THR A 66 24.24 0.25 6.75
C THR A 66 23.54 1.25 7.66
N ASP A 67 24.24 1.87 8.60
CA ASP A 67 23.65 2.80 9.56
C ASP A 67 23.17 4.09 8.88
N LYS A 68 23.94 4.61 7.92
CA LYS A 68 23.52 5.78 7.12
C LYS A 68 22.27 5.45 6.30
N VAL A 69 22.25 4.30 5.62
CA VAL A 69 21.11 3.87 4.81
C VAL A 69 19.86 3.69 5.68
N LYS A 70 19.95 2.91 6.76
CA LYS A 70 18.83 2.69 7.70
C LYS A 70 18.31 4.01 8.25
N GLY A 71 19.19 4.92 8.67
CA GLY A 71 18.81 6.23 9.18
C GLY A 71 18.04 7.09 8.17
N ILE A 72 18.36 6.99 6.87
CA ILE A 72 17.58 7.65 5.80
C ILE A 72 16.22 6.98 5.63
N LEU A 73 16.19 5.65 5.47
CA LEU A 73 14.95 4.91 5.19
C LEU A 73 13.93 5.00 6.34
N ASP A 74 14.38 4.90 7.59
CA ASP A 74 13.52 4.98 8.79
C ASP A 74 12.80 6.33 8.90
N ARG A 75 13.42 7.41 8.43
CA ARG A 75 12.81 8.74 8.40
C ARG A 75 11.72 8.84 7.32
N LEU A 76 11.94 8.20 6.18
CA LEU A 76 11.05 8.28 5.01
C LEU A 76 9.75 7.50 5.19
N LEU A 77 9.75 6.44 6.00
CA LEU A 77 8.54 5.67 6.26
C LEU A 77 7.39 6.56 6.76
N LYS A 78 7.71 7.61 7.53
CA LYS A 78 6.73 8.56 8.08
C LYS A 78 6.17 9.54 7.04
N THR A 79 6.85 9.70 5.92
CA THR A 79 6.49 10.66 4.86
C THR A 79 6.03 9.98 3.58
N ALA A 80 6.12 8.65 3.51
CA ALA A 80 5.69 7.87 2.35
C ALA A 80 4.15 7.90 2.23
N PRO A 81 3.58 8.47 1.14
CA PRO A 81 2.14 8.74 1.07
C PRO A 81 1.23 7.51 1.20
N ILE A 82 1.63 6.39 0.61
CA ILE A 82 0.80 5.17 0.65
C ILE A 82 0.88 4.48 2.01
N PRO A 83 2.04 4.22 2.63
CA PRO A 83 2.11 3.80 4.03
C PRO A 83 1.32 4.71 4.98
N ASP A 84 1.42 6.03 4.85
CA ASP A 84 0.63 6.99 5.64
C ASP A 84 -0.88 6.72 5.51
N THR A 85 -1.38 6.60 4.27
CA THR A 85 -2.80 6.30 3.96
C THR A 85 -3.33 5.04 4.66
N ILE A 86 -2.46 4.09 4.98
CA ILE A 86 -2.83 2.82 5.63
C ILE A 86 -2.75 2.91 7.16
N ILE A 87 -1.83 3.70 7.68
CA ILE A 87 -1.57 3.80 9.13
C ILE A 87 -2.59 4.70 9.82
N ARG A 88 -3.15 5.69 9.11
CA ARG A 88 -4.16 6.61 9.65
C ARG A 88 -5.54 6.41 9.04
N PRO A 89 -6.62 6.82 9.73
CA PRO A 89 -7.93 6.91 9.12
C PRO A 89 -7.94 7.95 7.98
N VAL A 90 -8.31 7.52 6.78
CA VAL A 90 -8.51 8.41 5.61
C VAL A 90 -10.00 8.38 5.25
N PRO A 91 -10.71 9.52 5.28
CA PRO A 91 -12.10 9.57 4.86
C PRO A 91 -12.25 9.09 3.41
N LEU A 92 -13.13 8.10 3.21
CA LEU A 92 -13.46 7.56 1.89
C LEU A 92 -14.94 7.83 1.63
N ASN A 93 -15.22 8.65 0.63
CA ASN A 93 -16.58 8.93 0.18
C ASN A 93 -16.84 8.11 -1.09
N VAL A 94 -17.92 7.34 -1.08
CA VAL A 94 -18.34 6.51 -2.21
C VAL A 94 -19.69 7.04 -2.71
N GLU A 95 -19.75 7.43 -3.98
CA GLU A 95 -20.98 7.81 -4.65
C GLU A 95 -21.44 6.68 -5.56
N ILE A 96 -22.72 6.33 -5.48
CA ILE A 96 -23.33 5.27 -6.28
C ILE A 96 -24.34 5.91 -7.22
N SER A 97 -24.19 5.67 -8.52
CA SER A 97 -25.18 6.02 -9.54
C SER A 97 -25.80 4.76 -10.12
N CYS A 98 -27.13 4.73 -10.18
CA CYS A 98 -27.89 3.62 -10.79
C CYS A 98 -28.72 4.16 -11.95
N LYS A 99 -28.66 3.48 -13.10
CA LYS A 99 -29.62 3.67 -14.19
C LYS A 99 -30.65 2.56 -14.11
N GLN A 100 -31.94 2.89 -14.16
CA GLN A 100 -33.01 1.91 -14.29
C GLN A 100 -33.14 1.51 -15.76
N ALA A 101 -33.33 0.22 -16.02
CA ALA A 101 -33.81 -0.24 -17.32
C ALA A 101 -35.32 -0.01 -17.36
N GLU A 102 -35.82 0.63 -18.43
CA GLU A 102 -37.26 0.72 -18.69
C GLU A 102 -37.79 -0.70 -18.92
N LEU A 103 -38.76 -1.10 -18.10
CA LEU A 103 -39.50 -2.32 -18.31
C LEU A 103 -40.50 -2.05 -19.44
N THR A 104 -40.17 -2.40 -20.68
CA THR A 104 -41.16 -2.45 -21.77
C THR A 104 -42.16 -3.54 -21.41
N ALA A 105 -43.29 -3.13 -20.85
CA ALA A 105 -44.47 -3.97 -20.78
C ALA A 105 -44.93 -4.23 -22.22
N GLU A 106 -44.49 -5.34 -22.81
CA GLU A 106 -45.20 -5.95 -23.93
C GLU A 106 -46.56 -6.41 -23.40
N LEU A 107 -47.53 -5.48 -23.45
CA LEU A 107 -48.96 -5.79 -23.39
C LEU A 107 -49.37 -6.35 -24.76
N LEU A 108 -49.74 -7.63 -24.74
CA LEU A 108 -50.73 -8.34 -25.57
C LEU A 108 -50.91 -7.91 -27.03
#